data_AF-A0A428UNJ3-F1
#
_entry.id   AF-A0A428UNJ3-F1
#
_cell.length_a   1.000
_cell.length_b   1.000
_cell.length_c   1.000
_cell.angle_alpha   90.00
_cell.angle_beta   90.00
_cell.angle_gamma   90.00
#
_symmetry.space_group_name_H-M   'P 1'
#
loop_
_entity.id
_entity.type
_entity.pdbx_description
1 polymer ?
#
loop_
_entity_poly.entity_id
_entity_poly.type
_entity_poly.pdbx_seq_one_letter_code
_entity_poly.pdbx_strand_id
1 'polypeptide(L)'
;MESSSKVNELTQWSAIAVFFLAEQRLKGRDSFWFPYIQLLPTEAEMTTPLWFEEQELAYLKGTNLFSNDTPSEKTSIGLQRALYREQWELGITELKNAGELVDDFTWELFLWAQTIFSSRSFTSDLFTSKVGTSSFPVLYPVLDIFNHNLGTKVSWKFHSGDFSLCLEEKVEQGGQVFNNYSPKGNEDLLMGFGFCIPDNPYDQVAVRLGQISPDVHRQLHQSIPTHWQSETWEPKESVFHLRATSQSTSYNSNTYGVPNLTCLRGIPPELAKSVYIIMLEHAAAVSSNEVPDEKQIWAGTIDVLLHQMEATLMGITRWDGELPDLPSTARGRAALLYRTGQVKILEGIISELTAFMDPLRAGEISIQDLFK
;
A
#
# COMPACT_ATOMS: atom_id res chain seq x y z
N MET A 1 1.78 -20.11 13.01
CA MET A 1 1.93 -19.78 14.45
C MET A 1 3.11 -18.86 14.73
N GLU A 2 4.31 -19.09 14.16
CA GLU A 2 5.49 -18.19 14.33
C GLU A 2 5.34 -16.79 13.70
N SER A 3 4.58 -16.63 12.61
CA SER A 3 4.37 -15.31 11.99
C SER A 3 3.49 -14.39 12.84
N SER A 4 2.45 -14.95 13.47
CA SER A 4 1.54 -14.20 14.34
C SER A 4 2.20 -13.78 15.65
N SER A 5 3.10 -14.60 16.22
CA SER A 5 3.85 -14.23 17.43
C SER A 5 4.88 -13.14 17.16
N LYS A 6 5.59 -13.20 16.03
CA LYS A 6 6.53 -12.15 15.61
C LYS A 6 5.85 -10.82 15.29
N VAL A 7 4.70 -10.85 14.60
CA VAL A 7 3.90 -9.65 14.34
C VAL A 7 3.44 -9.01 15.66
N ASN A 8 3.04 -9.81 16.65
CA ASN A 8 2.62 -9.33 17.96
C ASN A 8 3.79 -8.68 18.75
N GLU A 9 4.99 -9.24 18.68
CA GLU A 9 6.19 -8.64 19.30
C GLU A 9 6.63 -7.34 18.61
N LEU A 10 6.65 -7.31 17.27
CA LEU A 10 6.95 -6.10 16.48
C LEU A 10 5.97 -4.96 16.82
N THR A 11 4.68 -5.27 16.96
CA THR A 11 3.68 -4.29 17.39
C THR A 11 3.89 -3.82 18.83
N GLN A 12 4.35 -4.69 19.73
CA GLN A 12 4.66 -4.32 21.12
C GLN A 12 5.86 -3.38 21.22
N TRP A 13 6.99 -3.69 20.57
CA TRP A 13 8.16 -2.81 20.57
C TRP A 13 7.87 -1.45 19.93
N SER A 14 7.05 -1.44 18.88
CA SER A 14 6.59 -0.21 18.25
C SER A 14 5.77 0.64 19.22
N ALA A 15 4.83 0.04 19.95
CA ALA A 15 4.01 0.76 20.93
C ALA A 15 4.86 1.33 22.08
N ILE A 16 5.82 0.57 22.61
CA ILE A 16 6.73 1.03 23.67
C ILE A 16 7.54 2.25 23.20
N ALA A 17 8.11 2.19 21.99
CA ALA A 17 8.90 3.29 21.45
C ALA A 17 8.06 4.57 21.28
N VAL A 18 6.80 4.43 20.85
CA VAL A 18 5.84 5.54 20.72
C VAL A 18 5.52 6.17 22.08
N PHE A 19 5.20 5.37 23.10
CA PHE A 19 4.96 5.89 24.46
C PHE A 19 6.21 6.54 25.06
N PHE A 20 7.39 5.98 24.81
CA PHE A 20 8.64 6.59 25.24
C PHE A 20 8.83 7.97 24.61
N LEU A 21 8.62 8.13 23.29
CA LEU A 21 8.72 9.44 22.65
C LEU A 21 7.70 10.44 23.21
N ALA A 22 6.46 10.00 23.46
CA ALA A 22 5.43 10.83 24.10
C ALA A 22 5.87 11.31 25.49
N GLU A 23 6.38 10.39 26.34
CA GLU A 23 6.92 10.70 27.66
C GLU A 23 8.09 11.70 27.58
N GLN A 24 9.02 11.50 26.65
CA GLN A 24 10.15 12.40 26.45
C GLN A 24 9.70 13.80 25.99
N ARG A 25 8.63 13.91 25.20
CA ARG A 25 8.05 15.22 24.84
C ARG A 25 7.41 15.91 26.05
N LEU A 26 6.70 15.17 26.90
CA LEU A 26 6.08 15.70 28.13
C LEU A 26 7.11 16.21 29.13
N LYS A 27 8.27 15.54 29.25
CA LYS A 27 9.39 16.00 30.08
C LYS A 27 9.95 17.36 29.64
N GLY A 28 9.64 17.83 28.43
CA GLY A 28 10.09 19.12 27.94
C GLY A 28 11.61 19.25 28.07
N ARG A 29 12.08 20.36 28.65
CA ARG A 29 13.52 20.66 28.79
C ARG A 29 14.28 19.69 29.70
N ASP A 30 13.58 18.90 30.50
CA ASP A 30 14.21 17.89 31.35
C ASP A 30 14.52 16.59 30.58
N SER A 31 14.01 16.45 29.35
CA SER A 31 14.39 15.37 28.45
C SER A 31 15.76 15.64 27.82
N PHE A 32 16.65 14.64 27.86
CA PHE A 32 17.89 14.68 27.07
C PHE A 32 17.61 14.79 25.55
N TRP A 33 16.46 14.29 25.08
CA TRP A 33 16.04 14.33 23.68
C TRP A 33 15.31 15.63 23.31
N PHE A 34 15.11 16.55 24.26
CA PHE A 34 14.45 17.84 24.02
C PHE A 34 14.98 18.58 22.79
N PRO A 35 16.31 18.68 22.55
CA PRO A 35 16.84 19.40 21.40
C PRO A 35 16.41 18.81 20.05
N TYR A 36 16.23 17.48 19.98
CA TYR A 36 15.74 16.79 18.80
C TYR A 36 14.21 16.89 18.69
N ILE A 37 13.49 16.64 19.79
CA ILE A 37 12.03 16.62 19.79
C ILE A 37 11.43 17.97 19.38
N GLN A 38 12.04 19.10 19.77
CA GLN A 38 11.58 20.43 19.37
C GLN A 38 11.75 20.74 17.87
N LEU A 39 12.56 19.94 17.14
CA LEU A 39 12.76 20.06 15.70
C LEU A 39 11.80 19.17 14.90
N LEU A 40 11.09 18.26 15.57
CA LEU A 40 10.09 17.41 14.92
C LEU A 40 8.86 18.24 14.53
N PRO A 41 8.15 17.85 13.45
CA PRO A 41 6.91 18.50 13.05
C PRO A 41 5.88 18.44 14.18
N THR A 42 5.09 19.50 14.30
CA THR A 42 3.94 19.56 15.20
C THR A 42 2.72 18.85 14.61
N GLU A 43 1.70 18.60 15.43
CA GLU A 43 0.42 18.02 15.03
C GLU A 43 -0.22 18.76 13.84
N ALA A 44 -0.11 20.09 13.81
CA ALA A 44 -0.65 20.93 12.74
C ALA A 44 0.05 20.70 11.39
N GLU A 45 1.28 20.20 11.40
CA GLU A 45 2.10 19.93 10.21
C GLU A 45 1.98 18.47 9.74
N MET A 46 1.27 17.61 10.48
CA MET A 46 1.09 16.21 10.10
C MET A 46 0.21 16.07 8.87
N THR A 47 0.64 15.24 7.93
CA THR A 47 0.02 15.10 6.60
C THR A 47 -0.35 13.67 6.23
N THR A 48 -0.26 12.71 7.15
CA THR A 48 -0.81 11.37 6.91
C THR A 48 -2.35 11.42 6.98
N PRO A 49 -3.07 10.51 6.29
CA PRO A 49 -4.54 10.51 6.28
C PRO A 49 -5.21 10.39 7.65
N LEU A 50 -4.50 9.91 8.67
CA LEU A 50 -4.99 9.88 10.05
C LEU A 50 -5.22 11.28 10.65
N TRP A 51 -4.67 12.33 10.03
CA TRP A 51 -4.83 13.74 10.39
C TRP A 51 -5.73 14.52 9.43
N PHE A 52 -6.31 13.87 8.42
CA PHE A 52 -7.15 14.54 7.45
C PHE A 52 -8.50 14.93 8.06
N GLU A 53 -8.98 16.10 7.66
CA GLU A 53 -10.35 16.54 7.91
C GLU A 53 -11.25 16.13 6.74
N GLU A 54 -12.56 16.35 6.87
CA GLU A 54 -13.56 15.93 5.88
C GLU A 54 -13.26 16.43 4.46
N GLN A 55 -12.74 17.65 4.34
CA GLN A 55 -12.39 18.25 3.04
C GLN A 55 -11.24 17.49 2.35
N GLU A 56 -10.28 16.98 3.12
CA GLU A 56 -9.14 16.24 2.56
C GLU A 56 -9.49 14.77 2.31
N LEU A 57 -10.31 14.18 3.18
CA LEU A 57 -10.87 12.84 2.99
C LEU A 57 -11.76 12.76 1.74
N ALA A 58 -12.41 13.86 1.34
CA ALA A 58 -13.22 13.93 0.13
C ALA A 58 -12.44 13.49 -1.13
N TYR A 59 -11.15 13.83 -1.23
CA TYR A 59 -10.28 13.40 -2.34
C TYR A 59 -10.03 11.88 -2.35
N LEU A 60 -10.07 11.23 -1.20
CA LEU A 60 -9.81 9.79 -1.08
C LEU A 60 -11.06 8.92 -1.34
N LYS A 61 -12.25 9.52 -1.46
CA LYS A 61 -13.50 8.79 -1.67
C LYS A 61 -13.44 7.85 -2.88
N GLY A 62 -13.75 6.59 -2.62
CA GLY A 62 -13.76 5.52 -3.63
C GLY A 62 -12.40 4.88 -3.92
N THR A 63 -11.30 5.44 -3.39
CA THR A 63 -9.96 4.82 -3.51
C THR A 63 -9.80 3.67 -2.50
N ASN A 64 -8.69 2.93 -2.59
CA ASN A 64 -8.38 1.83 -1.67
C ASN A 64 -8.22 2.30 -0.21
N LEU A 65 -7.84 3.56 0.00
CA LEU A 65 -7.69 4.12 1.35
C LEU A 65 -9.03 4.48 2.00
N PHE A 66 -10.03 4.85 1.20
CA PHE A 66 -11.31 5.35 1.69
C PHE A 66 -12.46 4.96 0.75
N SER A 67 -12.79 3.65 0.75
CA SER A 67 -13.94 3.13 0.01
C SER A 67 -15.24 3.53 0.69
N ASN A 68 -16.13 4.22 -0.02
CA ASN A 68 -17.40 4.71 0.54
C ASN A 68 -18.50 3.63 0.62
N ASP A 69 -18.38 2.52 -0.12
CA ASP A 69 -19.32 1.40 0.03
C ASP A 69 -18.97 0.53 1.25
N THR A 70 -17.90 0.90 1.95
CA THR A 70 -17.42 0.28 3.18
C THR A 70 -17.60 1.27 4.33
N PRO A 71 -18.13 0.86 5.49
CA PRO A 71 -18.17 1.72 6.67
C PRO A 71 -16.78 2.32 6.98
N SER A 72 -16.73 3.58 7.39
CA SER A 72 -15.48 4.34 7.55
C SER A 72 -14.43 3.61 8.40
N GLU A 73 -14.87 2.90 9.44
CA GLU A 73 -14.07 2.12 10.38
C GLU A 73 -13.46 0.85 9.76
N LYS A 74 -13.99 0.39 8.62
CA LYS A 74 -13.51 -0.76 7.86
C LYS A 74 -12.65 -0.37 6.65
N THR A 75 -12.48 0.92 6.37
CA THR A 75 -11.52 1.42 5.37
C THR A 75 -10.08 1.24 5.87
N SER A 76 -9.09 1.30 4.99
CA SER A 76 -7.67 1.19 5.40
C SER A 76 -7.29 2.25 6.44
N ILE A 77 -7.76 3.49 6.29
CA ILE A 77 -7.56 4.57 7.26
C ILE A 77 -8.26 4.24 8.59
N GLY A 78 -9.51 3.77 8.52
CA GLY A 78 -10.30 3.40 9.71
C GLY A 78 -9.68 2.25 10.50
N LEU A 79 -9.23 1.20 9.82
CA LEU A 79 -8.57 0.04 10.41
C LEU A 79 -7.25 0.44 11.09
N GLN A 80 -6.44 1.29 10.44
CA GLN A 80 -5.20 1.78 11.03
C GLN A 80 -5.47 2.67 12.25
N ARG A 81 -6.47 3.57 12.18
CA ARG A 81 -6.89 4.38 13.32
C ARG A 81 -7.36 3.52 14.49
N ALA A 82 -8.17 2.49 14.22
CA ALA A 82 -8.65 1.56 15.24
C ALA A 82 -7.50 0.78 15.89
N LEU A 83 -6.56 0.27 15.10
CA LEU A 83 -5.37 -0.42 15.60
C LEU A 83 -4.54 0.48 16.53
N TYR A 84 -4.28 1.72 16.13
CA TYR A 84 -3.52 2.67 16.96
C TYR A 84 -4.30 3.06 18.21
N ARG A 85 -5.62 3.17 18.12
CA ARG A 85 -6.48 3.47 19.26
C ARG A 85 -6.42 2.35 20.30
N GLU A 86 -6.51 1.10 19.87
CA GLU A 86 -6.34 -0.07 20.73
C GLU A 86 -4.96 -0.07 21.41
N GLN A 87 -3.88 0.21 20.66
CA GLN A 87 -2.53 0.31 21.22
C GLN A 87 -2.42 1.40 22.29
N TRP A 88 -3.03 2.57 22.05
CA TRP A 88 -3.06 3.65 23.02
C TRP A 88 -3.82 3.25 24.28
N GLU A 89 -5.02 2.68 24.14
CA GLU A 89 -5.86 2.26 25.28
C GLU A 89 -5.18 1.18 26.14
N LEU A 90 -4.52 0.22 25.50
CA LEU A 90 -3.70 -0.79 26.18
C LEU A 90 -2.53 -0.15 26.91
N GLY A 91 -1.74 0.70 26.25
CA GLY A 91 -0.59 1.34 26.90
C GLY A 91 -0.96 2.25 28.06
N ILE A 92 -2.08 2.98 27.96
CA ILE A 92 -2.63 3.77 29.07
C ILE A 92 -3.02 2.86 30.24
N THR A 93 -3.61 1.70 29.97
CA THR A 93 -3.98 0.72 31.00
C THR A 93 -2.74 0.20 31.73
N GLU A 94 -1.69 -0.16 30.98
CA GLU A 94 -0.43 -0.65 31.56
C GLU A 94 0.31 0.42 32.38
N LEU A 95 0.36 1.67 31.91
CA LEU A 95 0.94 2.79 32.66
C LEU A 95 0.19 3.04 33.99
N LYS A 96 -1.15 2.99 33.98
CA LYS A 96 -1.96 3.09 35.21
C LYS A 96 -1.66 1.94 36.18
N ASN A 97 -1.54 0.70 35.67
CA ASN A 97 -1.21 -0.46 36.48
C ASN A 97 0.19 -0.34 37.11
N ALA A 98 1.13 0.32 36.43
CA ALA A 98 2.46 0.64 36.95
C ALA A 98 2.47 1.81 37.96
N GLY A 99 1.35 2.51 38.16
CA GLY A 99 1.22 3.64 39.07
C GLY A 99 1.66 4.98 38.47
N GLU A 100 1.81 5.06 37.14
CA GLU A 100 2.16 6.29 36.43
C GLU A 100 0.95 7.22 36.28
N LEU A 101 1.21 8.53 36.27
CA LEU A 101 0.19 9.53 35.92
C LEU A 101 0.06 9.61 34.40
N VAL A 102 -1.16 9.44 33.89
CA VAL A 102 -1.41 9.30 32.44
C VAL A 102 -2.27 10.40 31.84
N ASP A 103 -2.68 11.40 32.62
CA ASP A 103 -3.61 12.45 32.18
C ASP A 103 -3.06 13.25 30.99
N ASP A 104 -1.74 13.39 30.90
CA ASP A 104 -1.05 14.09 29.81
C ASP A 104 -0.77 13.21 28.58
N PHE A 105 -0.97 11.88 28.67
CA PHE A 105 -0.80 10.95 27.55
C PHE A 105 -2.06 10.91 26.68
N THR A 106 -2.41 12.05 26.07
CA THR A 106 -3.58 12.18 25.21
C THR A 106 -3.48 11.31 23.96
N TRP A 107 -4.63 11.05 23.33
CA TRP A 107 -4.67 10.36 22.05
C TRP A 107 -3.90 11.11 20.97
N GLU A 108 -4.01 12.44 20.95
CA GLU A 108 -3.35 13.30 19.97
C GLU A 108 -1.83 13.23 20.12
N LEU A 109 -1.31 13.21 21.36
CA LEU A 109 0.12 13.04 21.63
C LEU A 109 0.60 11.65 21.18
N PHE A 110 -0.17 10.60 21.44
CA PHE A 110 0.15 9.25 20.99
C PHE A 110 0.15 9.16 19.46
N LEU A 111 -0.88 9.69 18.80
CA LEU A 111 -1.00 9.69 17.34
C LEU A 111 0.14 10.49 16.70
N TRP A 112 0.54 11.60 17.31
CA TRP A 112 1.71 12.37 16.89
C TRP A 112 2.97 11.52 16.95
N ALA A 113 3.24 10.87 18.08
CA ALA A 113 4.40 10.01 18.25
C ALA A 113 4.38 8.83 17.27
N GLN A 114 3.22 8.20 17.04
CA GLN A 114 3.03 7.18 16.00
C GLN A 114 3.41 7.70 14.61
N THR A 115 2.90 8.89 14.26
CA THR A 115 3.17 9.52 12.95
C THR A 115 4.65 9.85 12.78
N ILE A 116 5.33 10.30 13.83
CA ILE A 116 6.78 10.48 13.84
C ILE A 116 7.49 9.16 13.54
N PHE A 117 7.17 8.09 14.26
CA PHE A 117 7.81 6.78 14.03
C PHE A 117 7.54 6.24 12.62
N SER A 118 6.30 6.33 12.13
CA SER A 118 5.96 5.89 10.78
C SER A 118 6.75 6.63 9.69
N SER A 119 6.98 7.92 9.87
CA SER A 119 7.59 8.78 8.83
C SER A 119 9.10 8.94 8.94
N ARG A 120 9.71 8.66 10.10
CA ARG A 120 11.10 9.04 10.43
C ARG A 120 11.95 7.91 11.00
N SER A 121 11.35 6.77 11.35
CA SER A 121 12.12 5.69 11.97
C SER A 121 12.87 4.82 10.96
N PHE A 122 13.93 4.20 11.45
CA PHE A 122 14.73 3.18 10.79
C PHE A 122 14.51 1.84 11.47
N THR A 123 14.52 0.75 10.69
CA THR A 123 14.47 -0.61 11.24
C THR A 123 15.77 -0.96 11.97
N SER A 124 15.66 -1.63 13.13
CA SER A 124 16.83 -2.02 13.90
C SER A 124 17.76 -2.98 13.20
N ASP A 125 17.25 -3.72 12.22
CA ASP A 125 18.02 -4.67 11.41
C ASP A 125 19.16 -4.00 10.64
N LEU A 126 19.09 -2.68 10.41
CA LEU A 126 20.17 -1.92 9.79
C LEU A 126 21.44 -1.84 10.66
N PHE A 127 21.33 -2.09 11.97
CA PHE A 127 22.44 -1.93 12.91
C PHE A 127 22.59 -3.06 13.94
N THR A 128 21.59 -3.91 14.15
CA THR A 128 21.71 -5.09 15.00
C THR A 128 22.05 -6.33 14.17
N SER A 129 23.31 -6.78 14.22
CA SER A 129 23.75 -8.03 13.56
C SER A 129 23.24 -9.31 14.22
N LYS A 130 22.36 -9.21 15.23
CA LYS A 130 21.85 -10.36 15.98
C LYS A 130 20.70 -11.01 15.23
N VAL A 131 21.03 -12.09 14.52
CA VAL A 131 20.05 -13.07 14.03
C VAL A 131 19.22 -13.55 15.22
N GLY A 132 17.91 -13.27 15.20
CA GLY A 132 16.94 -13.82 16.16
C GLY A 132 16.31 -12.84 17.15
N THR A 133 16.71 -11.57 17.20
CA THR A 133 15.94 -10.53 17.91
C THR A 133 14.89 -9.92 16.98
N SER A 134 13.65 -9.78 17.45
CA SER A 134 12.59 -9.08 16.72
C SER A 134 13.01 -7.64 16.43
N SER A 135 12.85 -7.21 15.17
CA SER A 135 13.18 -5.87 14.73
C SER A 135 12.31 -4.83 15.43
N PHE A 136 12.83 -3.63 15.65
CA PHE A 136 12.11 -2.53 16.28
C PHE A 136 12.46 -1.18 15.62
N PRO A 137 11.54 -0.20 15.65
CA PRO A 137 11.78 1.09 15.01
C PRO A 137 12.64 1.99 15.90
N VAL A 138 13.58 2.72 15.29
CA VAL A 138 14.47 3.66 15.97
C VAL A 138 14.49 5.01 15.27
N LEU A 139 14.39 6.08 16.05
CA LEU A 139 14.60 7.44 15.58
C LEU A 139 16.07 7.80 15.69
N TYR A 140 16.65 8.26 14.59
CA TYR A 140 18.05 8.68 14.53
C TYR A 140 18.12 10.16 14.19
N PRO A 141 18.29 11.04 15.20
CA PRO A 141 18.35 12.48 14.97
C PRO A 141 19.35 12.84 13.88
N VAL A 142 19.04 13.88 13.11
CA VAL A 142 19.79 14.34 11.92
C VAL A 142 19.58 13.46 10.69
N LEU A 143 19.51 12.13 10.80
CA LEU A 143 19.35 11.29 9.61
C LEU A 143 17.93 11.24 9.06
N ASP A 144 16.94 11.58 9.90
CA ASP A 144 15.54 11.66 9.53
C ASP A 144 15.12 13.02 8.91
N ILE A 145 16.07 13.94 8.69
CA ILE A 145 15.80 15.25 8.08
C ILE A 145 15.83 15.21 6.54
N PHE A 146 16.48 14.20 5.96
CA PHE A 146 16.73 14.11 4.52
C PHE A 146 15.49 13.62 3.80
N ASN A 147 14.88 14.47 2.98
CA ASN A 147 13.68 14.12 2.21
C ASN A 147 13.90 12.96 1.23
N HIS A 148 12.80 12.29 0.89
CA HIS A 148 12.79 11.26 -0.15
C HIS A 148 12.99 11.85 -1.54
N ASN A 149 13.88 11.27 -2.32
CA ASN A 149 13.83 11.36 -3.78
C ASN A 149 14.15 10.00 -4.38
N LEU A 150 13.28 9.55 -5.29
CA LEU A 150 13.37 8.23 -5.87
C LEU A 150 14.61 8.11 -6.76
N GLY A 151 15.35 7.01 -6.62
CA GLY A 151 16.55 6.76 -7.41
C GLY A 151 17.80 7.50 -6.91
N THR A 152 17.69 8.35 -5.87
CA THR A 152 18.85 8.93 -5.20
C THR A 152 19.78 7.81 -4.74
N LYS A 153 21.06 7.93 -5.10
CA LYS A 153 22.06 6.91 -4.80
C LYS A 153 22.70 7.22 -3.46
N VAL A 154 22.23 6.55 -2.42
CA VAL A 154 22.73 6.67 -1.05
C VAL A 154 23.01 5.30 -0.47
N SER A 155 24.06 5.21 0.34
CA SER A 155 24.34 4.04 1.17
C SER A 155 24.27 4.38 2.64
N TRP A 156 23.75 3.44 3.41
CA TRP A 156 23.66 3.50 4.86
C TRP A 156 24.76 2.63 5.43
N LYS A 157 25.68 3.24 6.19
CA LYS A 157 26.82 2.55 6.78
C LYS A 157 26.73 2.63 8.28
N PHE A 158 26.79 1.47 8.92
CA PHE A 158 26.89 1.36 10.36
C PHE A 158 28.26 0.82 10.74
N HIS A 159 29.00 1.57 11.56
CA HIS A 159 30.31 1.14 12.04
C HIS A 159 30.53 1.61 13.48
N SER A 160 30.76 0.66 14.39
CA SER A 160 31.18 0.94 15.77
C SER A 160 30.25 1.90 16.55
N GLY A 161 28.95 1.88 16.27
CA GLY A 161 27.95 2.77 16.89
C GLY A 161 27.60 4.01 16.07
N ASP A 162 28.39 4.35 15.06
CA ASP A 162 28.13 5.46 14.16
C ASP A 162 27.22 5.03 13.00
N PHE A 163 26.18 5.82 12.72
CA PHE A 163 25.36 5.67 11.53
C PHE A 163 25.65 6.82 10.55
N SER A 164 26.10 6.46 9.35
CA SER A 164 26.40 7.39 8.26
C SER A 164 25.47 7.18 7.08
N LEU A 165 24.88 8.28 6.58
CA LEU A 165 24.30 8.35 5.25
C LEU A 165 25.38 8.87 4.29
N CYS A 166 25.77 8.04 3.33
CA CYS A 166 26.78 8.35 2.33
C CYS A 166 26.13 8.61 0.98
N LEU A 167 26.39 9.77 0.39
CA LEU A 167 25.96 10.10 -0.96
C LEU A 167 26.88 9.41 -1.97
N GLU A 168 26.28 8.72 -2.93
CA GLU A 168 27.00 8.06 -4.03
C GLU A 168 26.86 8.84 -5.35
N GLU A 169 26.34 10.06 -5.26
CA GLU A 169 26.22 11.02 -6.34
C GLU A 169 26.60 12.42 -5.89
N LYS A 170 26.88 13.30 -6.86
CA LYS A 170 27.26 14.69 -6.59
C LYS A 170 26.01 15.51 -6.33
N VAL A 171 26.05 16.33 -5.30
CA VAL A 171 25.03 17.36 -5.02
C VAL A 171 25.65 18.73 -5.32
N GLU A 172 24.98 19.51 -6.16
CA GLU A 172 25.43 20.86 -6.49
C GLU A 172 25.30 21.80 -5.29
N GLN A 173 26.12 22.85 -5.24
CA GLN A 173 26.03 23.85 -4.18
C GLN A 173 24.64 24.50 -4.18
N GLY A 174 23.99 24.52 -3.00
CA GLY A 174 22.62 25.01 -2.85
C GLY A 174 21.54 23.97 -3.20
N GLY A 175 21.93 22.81 -3.73
CA GLY A 175 21.04 21.67 -3.91
C GLY A 175 20.67 21.01 -2.59
N GLN A 176 19.44 20.49 -2.54
CA GLN A 176 18.99 19.69 -1.40
C GLN A 176 19.66 18.31 -1.42
N VAL A 177 20.07 17.85 -0.24
CA VAL A 177 20.53 16.47 -0.05
C VAL A 177 19.31 15.59 0.21
N PHE A 178 19.14 14.56 -0.61
CA PHE A 178 18.04 13.62 -0.50
C PHE A 178 18.52 12.28 0.06
N ASN A 179 17.56 11.55 0.65
CA ASN A 179 17.65 10.14 0.96
C ASN A 179 16.72 9.36 0.01
N ASN A 180 16.78 8.03 0.07
CA ASN A 180 15.87 7.15 -0.65
C ASN A 180 15.20 6.21 0.35
N TYR A 181 13.86 6.24 0.43
CA TYR A 181 13.07 5.59 1.48
C TYR A 181 12.61 4.18 1.08
N SER A 182 13.19 3.61 0.02
CA SER A 182 12.77 2.38 -0.69
C SER A 182 11.78 2.65 -1.84
N PRO A 183 11.68 1.72 -2.80
CA PRO A 183 10.69 1.78 -3.89
C PRO A 183 9.25 1.57 -3.36
N LYS A 184 8.60 2.67 -2.96
CA LYS A 184 7.24 2.68 -2.37
C LYS A 184 6.22 3.32 -3.32
N GLY A 185 5.03 2.73 -3.39
CA GLY A 185 3.89 3.31 -4.11
C GLY A 185 3.29 4.51 -3.37
N ASN A 186 2.43 5.28 -4.03
CA ASN A 186 1.86 6.48 -3.42
C ASN A 186 0.94 6.17 -2.24
N GLU A 187 0.32 4.99 -2.20
CA GLU A 187 -0.46 4.53 -1.03
C GLU A 187 0.42 4.44 0.23
N ASP A 188 1.57 3.74 0.12
CA ASP A 188 2.53 3.59 1.21
C ASP A 188 3.15 4.94 1.62
N LEU A 189 3.50 5.77 0.64
CA LEU A 189 4.06 7.10 0.89
C LEU A 189 3.05 8.00 1.61
N LEU A 190 1.77 7.95 1.20
CA LEU A 190 0.73 8.75 1.82
C LEU A 190 0.42 8.29 3.24
N MET A 191 0.19 6.98 3.42
CA MET A 191 -0.16 6.41 4.72
C MET A 191 1.00 6.49 5.72
N GLY A 192 2.24 6.27 5.25
CA GLY A 192 3.41 6.21 6.10
C GLY A 192 4.09 7.56 6.35
N PHE A 193 4.08 8.45 5.35
CA PHE A 193 4.89 9.68 5.34
C PHE A 193 4.11 10.97 5.05
N GLY A 194 2.85 10.87 4.60
CA GLY A 194 1.98 12.02 4.38
C GLY A 194 2.21 12.78 3.07
N PHE A 195 2.89 12.17 2.10
CA PHE A 195 3.08 12.76 0.77
C PHE A 195 2.93 11.73 -0.35
N CYS A 196 2.75 12.21 -1.57
CA CYS A 196 2.83 11.41 -2.79
C CYS A 196 3.81 12.08 -3.75
N ILE A 197 4.33 11.31 -4.71
CA ILE A 197 5.20 11.83 -5.77
C ILE A 197 4.51 11.68 -7.13
N PRO A 198 4.64 12.68 -8.02
CA PRO A 198 4.06 12.61 -9.36
C PRO A 198 4.76 11.52 -10.17
N ASP A 199 3.99 10.86 -11.05
CA ASP A 199 4.48 9.82 -11.96
C ASP A 199 5.33 8.72 -11.27
N ASN A 200 4.96 8.35 -10.04
CA ASN A 200 5.67 7.35 -9.26
C ASN A 200 5.71 5.99 -9.99
N PRO A 201 6.90 5.44 -10.30
CA PRO A 201 7.04 4.15 -10.98
C PRO A 201 6.66 2.92 -10.16
N TYR A 202 6.39 3.12 -8.86
CA TYR A 202 5.98 2.08 -7.94
C TYR A 202 4.52 2.23 -7.52
N ASP A 203 3.77 3.16 -8.12
CA ASP A 203 2.36 3.35 -7.81
C ASP A 203 1.50 2.17 -8.26
N GLN A 204 0.48 1.88 -7.47
CA GLN A 204 -0.34 0.67 -7.62
C GLN A 204 -1.79 0.94 -7.24
N VAL A 205 -2.70 0.20 -7.86
CA VAL A 205 -4.11 0.13 -7.46
C VAL A 205 -4.39 -1.29 -6.98
N ALA A 206 -4.77 -1.43 -5.71
CA ALA A 206 -5.24 -2.70 -5.19
C ALA A 206 -6.64 -3.05 -5.74
N VAL A 207 -6.84 -4.30 -6.13
CA VAL A 207 -8.14 -4.89 -6.46
C VAL A 207 -8.29 -6.21 -5.71
N ARG A 208 -9.53 -6.56 -5.36
CA ARG A 208 -9.82 -7.70 -4.50
C ARG A 208 -10.73 -8.70 -5.22
N LEU A 209 -10.35 -9.96 -5.21
CA LEU A 209 -11.26 -11.05 -5.55
C LEU A 209 -12.20 -11.33 -4.36
N GLY A 210 -13.49 -11.46 -4.66
CA GLY A 210 -14.50 -11.92 -3.72
C GLY A 210 -14.26 -13.39 -3.33
N GLN A 211 -14.84 -13.80 -2.21
CA GLN A 211 -14.71 -15.18 -1.73
C GLN A 211 -15.26 -16.17 -2.76
N ILE A 212 -14.47 -17.20 -3.05
CA ILE A 212 -14.78 -18.27 -4.01
C ILE A 212 -15.11 -19.59 -3.30
N SER A 213 -15.59 -20.58 -4.05
CA SER A 213 -15.86 -21.91 -3.50
C SER A 213 -14.57 -22.63 -3.10
N PRO A 214 -14.62 -23.54 -2.10
CA PRO A 214 -13.45 -24.32 -1.67
C PRO A 214 -12.78 -25.11 -2.80
N ASP A 215 -13.57 -25.59 -3.77
CA ASP A 215 -13.04 -26.37 -4.90
C ASP A 215 -12.24 -25.50 -5.86
N VAL A 216 -12.73 -24.29 -6.19
CA VAL A 216 -11.96 -23.33 -7.00
C VAL A 216 -10.72 -22.87 -6.23
N HIS A 217 -10.81 -22.60 -4.93
CA HIS A 217 -9.64 -22.25 -4.11
C HIS A 217 -8.56 -23.33 -4.14
N ARG A 218 -8.95 -24.61 -4.07
CA ARG A 218 -8.01 -25.72 -4.18
C ARG A 218 -7.28 -25.73 -5.54
N GLN A 219 -7.99 -25.43 -6.63
CA GLN A 219 -7.38 -25.30 -7.96
C GLN A 219 -6.41 -24.11 -8.03
N LEU A 220 -6.78 -22.97 -7.43
CA LEU A 220 -5.91 -21.80 -7.33
C LEU A 220 -4.61 -22.11 -6.56
N HIS A 221 -4.73 -22.75 -5.39
CA HIS A 221 -3.60 -23.19 -4.58
C HIS A 221 -2.65 -24.11 -5.36
N GLN A 222 -3.19 -25.04 -6.14
CA GLN A 222 -2.40 -25.96 -6.96
C GLN A 222 -1.75 -25.26 -8.17
N SER A 223 -2.45 -24.31 -8.80
CA SER A 223 -2.02 -23.68 -10.05
C SER A 223 -1.08 -22.49 -9.84
N ILE A 224 -1.18 -21.81 -8.70
CA ILE A 224 -0.45 -20.58 -8.37
C ILE A 224 0.09 -20.67 -6.92
N PRO A 225 0.88 -21.70 -6.58
CA PRO A 225 1.22 -22.05 -5.19
C PRO A 225 2.06 -21.00 -4.47
N THR A 226 2.75 -20.11 -5.21
CA THR A 226 3.53 -19.03 -4.61
C THR A 226 2.67 -17.86 -4.14
N HIS A 227 1.44 -17.73 -4.65
CA HIS A 227 0.51 -16.66 -4.29
C HIS A 227 -0.58 -17.18 -3.34
N TRP A 228 -1.31 -18.21 -3.76
CA TRP A 228 -2.35 -18.85 -2.97
C TRP A 228 -1.73 -19.93 -2.08
N GLN A 229 -1.11 -19.52 -0.97
CA GLN A 229 -0.32 -20.43 -0.12
C GLN A 229 -1.18 -21.17 0.90
N SER A 230 -2.31 -20.60 1.30
CA SER A 230 -3.16 -21.15 2.35
C SER A 230 -4.08 -22.26 1.84
N GLU A 231 -4.26 -23.31 2.64
CA GLU A 231 -5.16 -24.43 2.30
C GLU A 231 -6.62 -23.99 2.19
N THR A 232 -6.99 -22.94 2.92
CA THR A 232 -8.30 -22.30 2.90
C THR A 232 -8.20 -20.85 2.47
N TRP A 233 -9.31 -20.27 2.02
CA TRP A 233 -9.37 -18.88 1.60
C TRP A 233 -8.88 -17.93 2.70
N GLU A 234 -7.87 -17.11 2.36
CA GLU A 234 -7.39 -16.05 3.22
C GLU A 234 -7.57 -14.68 2.57
N PRO A 235 -8.30 -13.72 3.18
CA PRO A 235 -8.62 -12.44 2.55
C PRO A 235 -7.41 -11.60 2.12
N LYS A 236 -6.24 -11.81 2.72
CA LYS A 236 -5.00 -11.13 2.32
C LYS A 236 -4.44 -11.64 0.98
N GLU A 237 -4.65 -12.91 0.65
CA GLU A 237 -4.19 -13.52 -0.60
C GLU A 237 -5.11 -13.12 -1.77
N SER A 238 -6.30 -12.60 -1.48
CA SER A 238 -7.24 -12.17 -2.52
C SER A 238 -7.02 -10.73 -3.03
N VAL A 239 -5.97 -10.05 -2.56
CA VAL A 239 -5.63 -8.68 -2.97
C VAL A 239 -4.50 -8.71 -3.99
N PHE A 240 -4.71 -8.03 -5.11
CA PHE A 240 -3.80 -7.93 -6.24
C PHE A 240 -3.51 -6.47 -6.54
N HIS A 241 -2.30 -6.19 -7.03
CA HIS A 241 -1.84 -4.81 -7.23
C HIS A 241 -1.58 -4.54 -8.70
N LEU A 242 -2.45 -3.74 -9.30
CA LEU A 242 -2.35 -3.26 -10.68
C LEU A 242 -1.27 -2.19 -10.79
N ARG A 243 -0.61 -2.11 -11.95
CA ARG A 243 0.46 -1.13 -12.22
C ARG A 243 0.21 -0.37 -13.51
N ALA A 244 0.77 0.84 -13.59
CA ALA A 244 0.73 1.62 -14.82
C ALA A 244 1.37 0.83 -15.98
N THR A 245 0.71 0.84 -17.13
CA THR A 245 1.10 0.02 -18.28
C THR A 245 2.40 0.51 -18.95
N SER A 246 2.76 1.79 -18.76
CA SER A 246 4.03 2.38 -19.18
C SER A 246 5.24 1.91 -18.36
N GLN A 247 5.02 1.41 -17.15
CA GLN A 247 6.06 0.99 -16.20
C GLN A 247 6.20 -0.53 -16.13
N SER A 248 5.20 -1.27 -16.63
CA SER A 248 5.26 -2.72 -16.75
C SER A 248 6.17 -3.14 -17.89
N THR A 249 7.46 -3.25 -17.58
CA THR A 249 8.47 -3.75 -18.53
C THR A 249 8.50 -5.28 -18.60
N SER A 250 7.77 -5.99 -17.73
CA SER A 250 7.85 -7.46 -17.66
C SER A 250 6.78 -8.13 -16.78
N TYR A 251 5.56 -8.29 -17.28
CA TYR A 251 4.89 -9.58 -17.12
C TYR A 251 5.13 -10.44 -18.39
N ASN A 252 6.37 -10.42 -18.88
CA ASN A 252 6.81 -11.08 -20.13
C ASN A 252 7.18 -12.56 -19.93
N SER A 253 6.68 -13.20 -18.87
CA SER A 253 6.86 -14.62 -18.66
C SER A 253 5.51 -15.31 -18.82
N ASN A 254 5.49 -16.49 -19.44
CA ASN A 254 4.35 -17.40 -19.53
C ASN A 254 4.00 -18.00 -18.14
N THR A 255 4.04 -17.15 -17.11
CA THR A 255 3.90 -17.46 -15.70
C THR A 255 2.47 -17.95 -15.47
N TYR A 256 2.36 -19.13 -14.86
CA TYR A 256 1.09 -19.86 -14.67
C TYR A 256 0.29 -20.10 -15.98
N GLY A 257 0.94 -20.05 -17.15
CA GLY A 257 0.27 -20.20 -18.45
C GLY A 257 -0.63 -19.02 -18.83
N VAL A 258 -0.32 -17.81 -18.33
CA VAL A 258 -0.97 -16.57 -18.78
C VAL A 258 -0.39 -16.18 -20.15
N PRO A 259 -1.24 -15.94 -21.18
CA PRO A 259 -0.77 -15.60 -22.51
C PRO A 259 -0.08 -14.23 -22.51
N ASN A 260 0.96 -14.10 -23.33
CA ASN A 260 1.70 -12.85 -23.47
C ASN A 260 0.94 -11.85 -24.34
N LEU A 261 -0.11 -11.24 -23.78
CA LEU A 261 -0.94 -10.24 -24.43
C LEU A 261 -0.60 -8.84 -23.91
N THR A 262 -0.47 -7.88 -24.83
CA THR A 262 -0.20 -6.48 -24.47
C THR A 262 -1.25 -5.95 -23.49
N CYS A 263 -2.53 -6.30 -23.66
CA CYS A 263 -3.62 -5.85 -22.80
C CYS A 263 -3.56 -6.35 -21.35
N LEU A 264 -2.73 -7.35 -21.05
CA LEU A 264 -2.54 -7.88 -19.70
C LEU A 264 -1.33 -7.28 -18.99
N ARG A 265 -0.54 -6.39 -19.62
CA ARG A 265 0.71 -5.89 -19.03
C ARG A 265 0.54 -5.10 -17.73
N GLY A 266 -0.60 -4.46 -17.51
CA GLY A 266 -0.90 -3.77 -16.24
C GLY A 266 -1.44 -4.68 -15.14
N ILE A 267 -1.68 -5.96 -15.44
CA ILE A 267 -2.41 -6.92 -14.61
C ILE A 267 -1.44 -8.01 -14.11
N PRO A 268 -1.37 -8.29 -12.80
CA PRO A 268 -0.57 -9.39 -12.28
C PRO A 268 -0.98 -10.75 -12.88
N PRO A 269 -0.03 -11.61 -13.28
CA PRO A 269 -0.35 -12.93 -13.84
C PRO A 269 -1.11 -13.81 -12.84
N GLU A 270 -0.89 -13.63 -11.54
CA GLU A 270 -1.64 -14.30 -10.47
C GLU A 270 -3.12 -13.92 -10.53
N LEU A 271 -3.44 -12.64 -10.74
CA LEU A 271 -4.82 -12.17 -10.89
C LEU A 271 -5.44 -12.72 -12.17
N ALA A 272 -4.76 -12.55 -13.31
CA ALA A 272 -5.24 -12.99 -14.61
C ALA A 272 -5.51 -14.51 -14.62
N LYS A 273 -4.59 -15.30 -14.06
CA LYS A 273 -4.78 -16.76 -13.96
C LYS A 273 -5.88 -17.15 -12.97
N SER A 274 -6.03 -16.40 -11.87
CA SER A 274 -7.10 -16.66 -10.91
C SER A 274 -8.48 -16.45 -11.53
N VAL A 275 -8.67 -15.35 -12.28
CA VAL A 275 -9.92 -15.10 -13.02
C VAL A 275 -10.13 -16.14 -14.11
N TYR A 276 -9.08 -16.57 -14.82
CA TYR A 276 -9.17 -17.66 -15.80
C TYR A 276 -9.69 -18.96 -15.18
N ILE A 277 -9.17 -19.37 -14.02
CA ILE A 277 -9.61 -20.60 -13.34
C ILE A 277 -11.07 -20.49 -12.90
N ILE A 278 -11.49 -19.32 -12.39
CA ILE A 278 -12.89 -19.06 -12.04
C ILE A 278 -13.79 -19.18 -13.28
N MET A 279 -13.38 -18.61 -14.41
CA MET A 279 -14.12 -18.68 -15.68
C MET A 279 -14.17 -20.10 -16.24
N LEU A 280 -13.08 -20.86 -16.13
CA LEU A 280 -13.01 -22.25 -16.56
C LEU A 280 -13.98 -23.14 -15.78
N GLU A 281 -14.03 -22.99 -14.46
CA GLU A 281 -14.97 -23.73 -13.61
C GLU A 281 -16.42 -23.39 -13.96
N HIS A 282 -16.71 -22.09 -14.17
CA HIS A 282 -18.03 -21.65 -14.58
C HIS A 282 -18.46 -22.25 -15.92
N ALA A 283 -17.56 -22.27 -16.92
CA ALA A 283 -17.82 -22.85 -18.22
C ALA A 283 -18.05 -24.38 -18.16
N ALA A 284 -17.26 -25.09 -17.36
CA ALA A 284 -17.40 -26.54 -17.16
C ALA A 284 -18.73 -26.90 -16.47
N ALA A 285 -19.23 -26.06 -15.57
CA ALA A 285 -20.54 -26.25 -14.94
C ALA A 285 -21.72 -26.07 -15.92
N VAL A 286 -21.53 -25.26 -16.97
CA VAL A 286 -22.58 -24.95 -17.97
C VAL A 286 -22.55 -25.94 -19.15
N SER A 287 -21.37 -26.39 -19.58
CA SER A 287 -21.21 -27.34 -20.69
C SER A 287 -20.90 -28.75 -20.17
N SER A 288 -21.89 -29.64 -20.21
CA SER A 288 -21.76 -30.98 -19.62
C SER A 288 -20.96 -31.98 -20.47
N ASN A 289 -20.60 -31.67 -21.72
CA ASN A 289 -20.01 -32.64 -22.65
C ASN A 289 -18.92 -32.11 -23.62
N GLU A 290 -18.59 -30.81 -23.62
CA GLU A 290 -17.55 -30.26 -24.51
C GLU A 290 -16.42 -29.62 -23.70
N VAL A 291 -15.17 -29.93 -24.09
CA VAL A 291 -13.98 -29.29 -23.52
C VAL A 291 -14.03 -27.79 -23.86
N PRO A 292 -14.00 -26.89 -22.87
CA PRO A 292 -14.06 -25.45 -23.15
C PRO A 292 -12.87 -25.01 -24.03
N ASP A 293 -13.14 -24.23 -25.08
CA ASP A 293 -12.08 -23.63 -25.90
C ASP A 293 -11.27 -22.64 -25.05
N GLU A 294 -10.01 -22.97 -24.78
CA GLU A 294 -9.10 -22.16 -23.97
C GLU A 294 -9.06 -20.69 -24.40
N LYS A 295 -9.10 -20.44 -25.72
CA LYS A 295 -9.06 -19.07 -26.24
C LYS A 295 -10.32 -18.31 -25.86
N GLN A 296 -11.48 -18.96 -25.90
CA GLN A 296 -12.75 -18.36 -25.48
C GLN A 296 -12.77 -18.06 -23.98
N ILE A 297 -12.21 -18.94 -23.15
CA ILE A 297 -12.08 -18.70 -21.71
C ILE A 297 -11.18 -17.49 -21.44
N TRP A 298 -10.07 -17.34 -22.18
CA TRP A 298 -9.21 -16.15 -22.05
C TRP A 298 -9.90 -14.86 -22.49
N ALA A 299 -10.67 -14.86 -23.59
CA ALA A 299 -11.47 -13.69 -23.95
C ALA A 299 -12.49 -13.33 -22.87
N GLY A 300 -13.20 -14.33 -22.31
CA GLY A 300 -14.10 -14.11 -21.17
C GLY A 300 -13.37 -13.62 -19.91
N THR A 301 -12.13 -14.07 -19.69
CA THR A 301 -11.29 -13.61 -18.58
C THR A 301 -10.95 -12.12 -18.72
N ILE A 302 -10.53 -11.70 -19.92
CA ILE A 302 -10.21 -10.30 -20.24
C ILE A 302 -11.46 -9.43 -20.11
N ASP A 303 -12.61 -9.94 -20.56
CA ASP A 303 -13.91 -9.28 -20.43
C ASP A 303 -14.28 -9.03 -18.96
N VAL A 304 -14.15 -10.03 -18.10
CA VAL A 304 -14.42 -9.89 -16.66
C VAL A 304 -13.43 -8.91 -16.00
N LEU A 305 -12.15 -8.97 -16.38
CA LEU A 305 -11.14 -8.02 -15.89
C LEU A 305 -11.51 -6.59 -16.30
N LEU A 306 -11.92 -6.36 -17.56
CA LEU A 306 -12.34 -5.05 -18.05
C LEU A 306 -13.50 -4.48 -17.22
N HIS A 307 -14.58 -5.24 -17.06
CA HIS A 307 -15.73 -4.83 -16.25
C HIS A 307 -15.33 -4.53 -14.79
N GLN A 308 -14.43 -5.32 -14.22
CA GLN A 308 -13.93 -5.08 -12.86
C GLN A 308 -13.13 -3.78 -12.78
N MET A 309 -12.26 -3.48 -13.76
CA MET A 309 -11.49 -2.22 -13.78
C MET A 309 -12.41 -1.01 -13.95
N GLU A 310 -13.40 -1.10 -14.84
CA GLU A 310 -14.41 -0.06 -15.06
C GLU A 310 -15.23 0.20 -13.79
N ALA A 311 -15.65 -0.85 -13.09
CA ALA A 311 -16.36 -0.73 -11.82
C ALA A 311 -15.49 -0.06 -10.74
N THR A 312 -14.21 -0.42 -10.65
CA THR A 312 -13.26 0.22 -9.72
C THR A 312 -13.04 1.70 -10.07
N LEU A 313 -12.87 2.04 -11.35
CA LEU A 313 -12.74 3.43 -11.80
C LEU A 313 -14.01 4.24 -11.48
N MET A 314 -15.19 3.70 -11.80
CA MET A 314 -16.48 4.32 -11.48
C MET A 314 -16.66 4.53 -9.98
N GLY A 315 -16.19 3.59 -9.16
CA GLY A 315 -16.20 3.70 -7.70
C GLY A 315 -15.47 4.94 -7.18
N ILE A 316 -14.40 5.35 -7.87
CA ILE A 316 -13.64 6.59 -7.62
C ILE A 316 -14.37 7.79 -8.26
N THR A 317 -14.56 7.80 -9.58
CA THR A 317 -14.97 8.98 -10.35
C THR A 317 -16.41 9.43 -10.10
N ARG A 318 -17.28 8.56 -9.58
CA ARG A 318 -18.64 8.96 -9.14
C ARG A 318 -18.64 10.09 -8.10
N TRP A 319 -17.51 10.30 -7.41
CA TRP A 319 -17.32 11.33 -6.39
C TRP A 319 -16.72 12.63 -6.94
N ASP A 320 -16.43 12.74 -8.23
CA ASP A 320 -15.76 13.91 -8.79
C ASP A 320 -16.57 15.21 -8.61
N GLY A 321 -17.91 15.10 -8.59
CA GLY A 321 -18.81 16.22 -8.32
C GLY A 321 -18.84 16.70 -6.86
N GLU A 322 -18.25 15.95 -5.92
CA GLU A 322 -18.15 16.30 -4.50
C GLU A 322 -16.74 16.77 -4.11
N LEU A 323 -15.81 16.81 -5.05
CA LEU A 323 -14.45 17.27 -4.77
C LEU A 323 -14.45 18.77 -4.43
N PRO A 324 -13.75 19.18 -3.36
CA PRO A 324 -13.49 20.59 -3.12
C PRO A 324 -12.69 21.23 -4.26
N ASP A 325 -12.62 22.56 -4.28
CA ASP A 325 -11.69 23.29 -5.14
C ASP A 325 -10.24 22.84 -4.91
N LEU A 326 -9.40 23.06 -5.93
CA LEU A 326 -7.96 22.76 -5.92
C LEU A 326 -7.32 22.96 -4.54
N PRO A 327 -6.70 21.92 -3.97
CA PRO A 327 -6.33 21.91 -2.56
C PRO A 327 -5.23 22.92 -2.26
N SER A 328 -5.50 23.80 -1.30
CA SER A 328 -4.53 24.78 -0.76
C SER A 328 -3.64 24.17 0.33
N THR A 329 -4.08 23.08 0.98
CA THR A 329 -3.32 22.39 2.03
C THR A 329 -2.38 21.32 1.47
N ALA A 330 -1.31 21.01 2.20
CA ALA A 330 -0.39 19.92 1.83
C ALA A 330 -1.09 18.55 1.85
N ARG A 331 -1.98 18.35 2.83
CA ARG A 331 -2.87 17.18 2.96
C ARG A 331 -3.71 16.96 1.71
N GLY A 332 -4.44 17.99 1.29
CA GLY A 332 -5.31 17.92 0.12
C GLY A 332 -4.51 17.69 -1.18
N ARG A 333 -3.35 18.34 -1.33
CA ARG A 333 -2.47 18.10 -2.50
C ARG A 333 -1.99 16.66 -2.57
N ALA A 334 -1.56 16.07 -1.45
CA ALA A 334 -1.14 14.68 -1.39
C ALA A 334 -2.31 13.73 -1.71
N ALA A 335 -3.48 13.99 -1.12
CA ALA A 335 -4.70 13.21 -1.36
C ALA A 335 -5.15 13.23 -2.83
N LEU A 336 -5.17 14.42 -3.44
CA LEU A 336 -5.51 14.60 -4.85
C LEU A 336 -4.48 13.90 -5.76
N LEU A 337 -3.19 13.99 -5.45
CA LEU A 337 -2.14 13.35 -6.23
C LEU A 337 -2.27 11.82 -6.18
N TYR A 338 -2.55 11.24 -5.01
CA TYR A 338 -2.87 9.82 -4.87
C TYR A 338 -4.10 9.43 -5.70
N ARG A 339 -5.24 10.14 -5.53
CA ARG A 339 -6.48 9.89 -6.28
C ARG A 339 -6.23 9.88 -7.79
N THR A 340 -5.54 10.91 -8.29
CA THR A 340 -5.24 11.08 -9.72
C THR A 340 -4.33 9.96 -10.23
N GLY A 341 -3.36 9.52 -9.43
CA GLY A 341 -2.53 8.35 -9.73
C GLY A 341 -3.35 7.07 -9.88
N GLN A 342 -4.29 6.82 -8.96
CA GLN A 342 -5.18 5.65 -9.02
C GLN A 342 -6.03 5.66 -10.31
N VAL A 343 -6.64 6.80 -10.64
CA VAL A 343 -7.44 6.99 -11.86
C VAL A 343 -6.59 6.73 -13.11
N LYS A 344 -5.40 7.33 -13.20
CA LYS A 344 -4.48 7.18 -14.34
C LYS A 344 -4.08 5.72 -14.59
N ILE A 345 -3.83 4.94 -13.53
CA ILE A 345 -3.50 3.51 -13.65
C ILE A 345 -4.70 2.74 -14.24
N LEU A 346 -5.90 2.96 -13.70
CA LEU A 346 -7.12 2.28 -14.14
C LEU A 346 -7.47 2.63 -15.59
N GLU A 347 -7.46 3.91 -15.95
CA GLU A 347 -7.72 4.37 -17.33
C GLU A 347 -6.74 3.75 -18.33
N GLY A 348 -5.45 3.67 -17.97
CA GLY A 348 -4.44 3.03 -18.81
C GLY A 348 -4.70 1.55 -19.04
N ILE A 349 -5.11 0.81 -18.00
CA ILE A 349 -5.44 -0.62 -18.11
C ILE A 349 -6.74 -0.82 -18.91
N ILE A 350 -7.79 -0.07 -18.59
CA ILE A 350 -9.08 -0.11 -19.30
C ILE A 350 -8.86 0.13 -20.79
N SER A 351 -8.10 1.17 -21.15
CA SER A 351 -7.82 1.48 -22.55
C SER A 351 -7.23 0.30 -23.33
N GLU A 352 -6.37 -0.51 -22.70
CA GLU A 352 -5.74 -1.65 -23.38
C GLU A 352 -6.65 -2.88 -23.44
N LEU A 353 -7.41 -3.13 -22.37
CA LEU A 353 -8.41 -4.20 -22.35
C LEU A 353 -9.52 -3.93 -23.38
N THR A 354 -10.01 -2.69 -23.45
CA THR A 354 -11.00 -2.25 -24.46
C THR A 354 -10.45 -2.37 -25.88
N ALA A 355 -9.21 -1.92 -26.12
CA ALA A 355 -8.57 -2.04 -27.44
C ALA A 355 -8.42 -3.50 -27.90
N PHE A 356 -8.32 -4.44 -26.97
CA PHE A 356 -8.33 -5.88 -27.26
C PHE A 356 -9.76 -6.41 -27.48
N MET A 357 -10.72 -6.02 -26.64
CA MET A 357 -12.06 -6.59 -26.61
C MET A 357 -12.98 -6.07 -27.72
N ASP A 358 -12.89 -4.79 -28.09
CA ASP A 358 -13.83 -4.18 -29.03
C ASP A 358 -13.80 -4.81 -30.43
N PRO A 359 -12.65 -5.01 -31.09
CA PRO A 359 -12.62 -5.65 -32.41
C PRO A 359 -13.05 -7.13 -32.33
N LEU A 360 -12.77 -7.81 -31.22
CA LEU A 360 -13.20 -9.19 -30.98
C LEU A 360 -14.72 -9.28 -30.86
N ARG A 361 -15.35 -8.37 -30.10
CA ARG A 361 -16.82 -8.29 -29.96
C ARG A 361 -17.51 -7.88 -31.27
N ALA A 362 -16.86 -7.04 -32.07
CA ALA A 362 -17.36 -6.63 -33.39
C ALA A 362 -17.22 -7.72 -34.48
N GLY A 363 -16.50 -8.83 -34.19
CA GLY A 363 -16.22 -9.89 -35.16
C GLY A 363 -15.22 -9.48 -36.24
N GLU A 364 -14.48 -8.39 -36.03
CA GLU A 364 -13.45 -7.88 -36.95
C GLU A 364 -12.18 -8.75 -36.92
N ILE A 365 -11.94 -9.41 -35.78
CA ILE A 365 -10.84 -10.35 -35.58
C ILE A 365 -11.36 -11.68 -35.04
N SER A 366 -10.75 -12.77 -35.51
CA SER A 366 -11.04 -14.11 -34.99
C SER A 366 -10.23 -14.37 -33.73
N ILE A 367 -10.89 -14.90 -32.70
CA ILE A 367 -10.23 -15.33 -31.47
C ILE A 367 -9.11 -16.36 -31.73
N GLN A 368 -9.25 -17.13 -32.81
CA GLN A 368 -8.29 -18.15 -33.18
C GLN A 368 -6.94 -17.58 -33.64
N ASP A 369 -6.90 -16.31 -34.02
CA ASP A 369 -5.71 -15.64 -34.55
C ASP A 369 -4.97 -14.78 -33.51
N LEU A 370 -5.54 -14.60 -32.31
CA LEU A 370 -5.04 -13.68 -31.27
C LEU A 370 -3.88 -14.22 -30.40
N PHE A 371 -3.68 -15.54 -30.36
CA PHE A 371 -2.73 -16.21 -29.45
C PHE A 371 -1.60 -16.95 -30.19
N LYS A 372 -1.23 -16.49 -31.39
CA LYS A 372 -0.16 -17.09 -32.21
C LYS A 372 1.24 -16.60 -31.86
#